data_AF-A0A530Y8U6-F1
#
_entry.id   AF-A0A530Y8U6-F1
#
_cell.length_a   1.000
_cell.length_b   1.000
_cell.length_c   1.000
_cell.angle_alpha   90.00
_cell.angle_beta   90.00
_cell.angle_gamma   90.00
#
_symmetry.space_group_name_H-M   'P 1'
#
loop_
_entity.id
_entity.type
_entity.pdbx_description
1 polymer ?
#
loop_
_entity_poly.entity_id
_entity_poly.type
_entity_poly.pdbx_seq_one_letter_code
_entity_poly.pdbx_strand_id
1 'polypeptide(L)'
;MTAPVPGDARRGDAVRQSLASFRREREADWQAFEALLARVEKRAPRTLSEEELLSLPLLYRSALSSLSVARATSLDSALIAYLESLSLRGYF
;
A
#
# COMPACT_ATOMS: atom_id res chain seq x y z
N MET A 1 -35.71 -27.61 -1.44
CA MET A 1 -35.24 -26.52 -2.33
C MET A 1 -34.78 -25.38 -1.43
N THR A 2 -33.53 -25.43 -0.96
CA THR A 2 -32.97 -24.44 -0.02
C THR A 2 -32.59 -23.21 -0.81
N ALA A 3 -33.29 -22.09 -0.58
CA ALA A 3 -32.95 -20.81 -1.16
C ALA A 3 -31.58 -20.33 -0.63
N PRO A 4 -30.72 -19.72 -1.45
CA PRO A 4 -29.42 -19.22 -1.00
C PRO A 4 -29.61 -18.06 -0.02
N VAL A 5 -28.79 -18.05 1.05
CA VAL A 5 -28.84 -17.06 2.12
C VAL A 5 -28.40 -15.69 1.57
N PRO A 6 -29.26 -14.65 1.54
CA PRO A 6 -28.96 -13.35 0.90
C PRO A 6 -27.97 -12.46 1.67
N GLY A 7 -27.36 -12.96 2.75
CA GLY A 7 -26.44 -12.22 3.62
C GLY A 7 -24.98 -12.21 3.15
N ASP A 8 -24.57 -13.16 2.33
CA ASP A 8 -23.16 -13.35 1.94
C ASP A 8 -22.72 -12.31 0.89
N ALA A 9 -23.55 -12.08 -0.13
CA ALA A 9 -23.28 -11.11 -1.19
C ALA A 9 -23.07 -9.68 -0.66
N ARG A 10 -23.97 -9.21 0.22
CA ARG A 10 -23.87 -7.86 0.82
C ARG A 10 -22.62 -7.68 1.67
N ARG A 11 -22.17 -8.74 2.34
CA ARG A 11 -20.93 -8.73 3.14
C ARG A 11 -19.72 -8.66 2.23
N GLY A 12 -19.69 -9.45 1.14
CA GLY A 12 -18.62 -9.41 0.14
C GLY A 12 -18.47 -8.03 -0.51
N ASP A 13 -19.57 -7.37 -0.84
CA ASP A 13 -19.54 -6.03 -1.44
C ASP A 13 -19.06 -4.94 -0.48
N ALA A 14 -19.47 -5.00 0.80
CA ALA A 14 -18.97 -4.08 1.82
C ALA A 14 -17.45 -4.21 2.02
N VAL A 15 -16.94 -5.45 2.06
CA VAL A 15 -15.50 -5.72 2.16
C VAL A 15 -14.74 -5.18 0.95
N ARG A 16 -15.26 -5.37 -0.27
CA ARG A 16 -14.69 -4.79 -1.50
C ARG A 16 -14.68 -3.26 -1.48
N GLN A 17 -15.75 -2.64 -0.99
CA GLN A 17 -15.84 -1.19 -0.86
C GLN A 17 -14.83 -0.65 0.16
N SER A 18 -14.71 -1.29 1.31
CA SER A 18 -13.70 -0.95 2.32
C SER A 18 -12.28 -1.09 1.78
N LEU A 19 -12.01 -2.13 0.98
CA LEU A 19 -10.71 -2.29 0.29
C LEU A 19 -10.46 -1.16 -0.73
N ALA A 20 -11.46 -0.83 -1.55
CA ALA A 20 -11.32 0.22 -2.55
C ALA A 20 -11.09 1.60 -1.90
N SER A 21 -11.73 1.88 -0.76
CA SER A 21 -11.48 3.09 0.03
C SER A 21 -10.08 3.07 0.64
N PHE A 22 -9.67 1.97 1.28
CA PHE A 22 -8.33 1.80 1.84
C PHE A 22 -7.24 2.06 0.79
N ARG A 23 -7.40 1.49 -0.41
CA ARG A 23 -6.48 1.70 -1.51
C ARG A 23 -6.46 3.17 -1.95
N ARG A 24 -7.63 3.77 -2.18
CA ARG A 24 -7.72 5.18 -2.60
C ARG A 24 -7.07 6.15 -1.61
N GLU A 25 -7.18 5.89 -0.31
CA GLU A 25 -6.62 6.75 0.73
C GLU A 25 -5.10 6.68 0.82
N ARG A 26 -4.48 5.57 0.37
CA ARG A 26 -3.05 5.28 0.60
C ARG A 26 -2.22 5.18 -0.66
N GLU A 27 -2.85 4.99 -1.81
CA GLU A 27 -2.15 4.80 -3.09
C GLU A 27 -1.29 6.00 -3.48
N ALA A 28 -1.72 7.22 -3.14
CA ALA A 28 -0.91 8.43 -3.37
C ALA A 28 0.43 8.38 -2.60
N ASP A 29 0.42 7.96 -1.34
CA ASP A 29 1.64 7.82 -0.53
C ASP A 29 2.55 6.73 -1.09
N TRP A 30 1.98 5.60 -1.53
CA TRP A 30 2.77 4.51 -2.10
C TRP A 30 3.46 4.92 -3.40
N GLN A 31 2.75 5.63 -4.28
CA GLN A 31 3.30 6.15 -5.52
C GLN A 31 4.38 7.22 -5.27
N ALA A 32 4.15 8.12 -4.31
CA ALA A 32 5.14 9.10 -3.91
C ALA A 32 6.41 8.42 -3.39
N PHE A 33 6.26 7.39 -2.56
CA PHE A 33 7.40 6.63 -2.05
C PHE A 33 8.17 5.94 -3.17
N GLU A 34 7.46 5.25 -4.07
CA GLU A 34 8.05 4.56 -5.20
C GLU A 34 8.84 5.50 -6.13
N ALA A 35 8.33 6.70 -6.36
CA ALA A 35 9.00 7.73 -7.15
C ALA A 35 10.29 8.22 -6.49
N LEU A 36 10.28 8.43 -5.16
CA LEU A 36 11.47 8.83 -4.42
C LEU A 36 12.53 7.71 -4.41
N LEU A 37 12.11 6.46 -4.16
CA LEU A 37 13.01 5.29 -4.22
C LEU A 37 13.67 5.15 -5.59
N ALA A 38 12.89 5.27 -6.67
CA ALA A 38 13.42 5.19 -8.03
C ALA A 38 14.48 6.26 -8.33
N ARG A 39 14.41 7.44 -7.68
CA ARG A 39 15.42 8.50 -7.80
C ARG A 39 16.67 8.18 -6.98
N VAL A 40 16.50 7.71 -5.75
CA VAL A 40 17.61 7.28 -4.88
C VAL A 40 18.43 6.18 -5.54
N GLU A 41 17.75 5.16 -6.10
CA GLU A 41 18.36 4.01 -6.79
C GLU A 41 19.15 4.43 -8.04
N LYS A 42 18.69 5.45 -8.78
CA LYS A 42 19.27 5.83 -10.09
C LYS A 42 20.42 6.84 -10.01
N ARG A 43 20.40 7.79 -9.06
CA ARG A 43 21.27 8.99 -9.14
C ARG A 43 21.96 9.40 -7.84
N ALA A 44 21.95 8.52 -6.83
CA ALA A 44 22.40 8.82 -5.47
C ALA A 44 21.51 9.87 -4.77
N PRO A 45 21.35 9.78 -3.42
CA PRO A 45 20.38 10.58 -2.65
C PRO A 45 20.59 12.11 -2.69
N ARG A 46 21.71 12.60 -3.24
CA ARG A 46 22.03 14.04 -3.37
C ARG A 46 21.08 14.82 -4.31
N THR A 47 20.21 14.11 -5.04
CA THR A 47 19.23 14.70 -5.96
C THR A 47 17.85 14.94 -5.34
N LEU A 48 17.67 14.55 -4.08
CA LEU A 48 16.43 14.80 -3.34
C LEU A 48 16.52 16.15 -2.61
N SER A 49 15.41 16.88 -2.56
CA SER A 49 15.27 18.03 -1.66
C SER A 49 15.28 17.59 -0.20
N GLU A 50 15.49 18.52 0.72
CA GLU A 50 15.41 18.23 2.17
C GLU A 50 14.04 17.68 2.56
N GLU A 51 12.97 18.25 2.00
CA GLU A 51 11.58 17.79 2.23
C GLU A 51 11.36 16.35 1.71
N GLU A 52 11.93 16.03 0.56
CA GLU A 52 11.90 14.68 -0.02
C GLU A 52 12.68 13.68 0.84
N LEU A 53 13.84 14.08 1.38
CA LEU A 53 14.63 13.26 2.31
C LEU A 53 13.88 13.00 3.62
N LEU A 54 13.21 14.02 4.17
CA LEU A 54 12.43 13.90 5.40
C LEU A 54 11.14 13.09 5.22
N SER A 55 10.58 13.05 4.00
CA SER A 55 9.37 12.28 3.70
C SER A 55 9.63 10.79 3.48
N LEU A 56 10.82 10.38 3.04
CA LEU A 56 11.20 8.96 2.90
C LEU A 56 10.85 8.09 4.13
N PRO A 57 11.31 8.39 5.37
CA PRO A 57 10.99 7.57 6.54
C PRO A 57 9.52 7.65 6.98
N LEU A 58 8.79 8.70 6.59
CA LEU A 58 7.35 8.80 6.84
C LEU A 58 6.57 7.88 5.88
N LEU A 59 6.89 7.97 4.59
CA LEU A 59 6.27 7.17 3.54
C LEU A 59 6.59 5.68 3.69
N TYR A 60 7.81 5.33 4.11
CA TYR A 60 8.18 3.95 4.44
C TYR A 60 7.30 3.36 5.54
N ARG A 61 7.09 4.10 6.65
CA ARG A 61 6.20 3.66 7.74
C ARG A 61 4.75 3.55 7.30
N SER A 62 4.28 4.45 6.42
CA SER A 62 2.95 4.38 5.82
C SER A 62 2.78 3.09 5.00
N ALA A 63 3.76 2.75 4.15
CA ALA A 63 3.75 1.51 3.36
C ALA A 63 3.77 0.25 4.24
N LEU A 64 4.59 0.20 5.29
CA LEU A 64 4.61 -0.92 6.24
C LEU A 64 3.27 -1.09 6.99
N SER A 65 2.65 0.02 7.39
CA SER A 65 1.31 0.01 8.00
C SER A 65 0.27 -0.58 7.04
N SER A 66 0.30 -0.13 5.78
CA SER A 66 -0.57 -0.67 4.74
C SER A 66 -0.34 -2.16 4.48
N LEU A 67 0.91 -2.62 4.46
CA LEU A 67 1.25 -4.03 4.29
C LEU A 67 0.70 -4.89 5.44
N SER A 68 0.84 -4.41 6.68
CA SER A 68 0.29 -5.09 7.87
C SER A 68 -1.22 -5.30 7.76
N VAL A 69 -1.96 -4.24 7.39
CA VAL A 69 -3.41 -4.31 7.19
C VAL A 69 -3.79 -5.25 6.04
N ALA A 70 -3.09 -5.16 4.91
CA ALA A 70 -3.35 -6.01 3.75
C ALA A 70 -3.16 -7.50 4.06
N ARG A 71 -2.09 -7.86 4.80
CA ARG A 71 -1.86 -9.23 5.26
C ARG A 71 -2.90 -9.71 6.27
N ALA A 72 -3.23 -8.88 7.26
CA ALA A 72 -4.19 -9.22 8.31
C ALA A 72 -5.61 -9.50 7.77
N THR A 73 -5.95 -8.89 6.63
CA THR A 73 -7.29 -8.99 6.02
C THR A 73 -7.36 -9.98 4.85
N SER A 74 -6.22 -10.53 4.42
CA SER A 74 -6.12 -11.50 3.29
C SER A 74 -6.82 -11.02 2.00
N LEU A 75 -6.85 -9.71 1.76
CA LEU A 75 -7.73 -9.09 0.77
C LEU A 75 -7.26 -9.27 -0.69
N ASP A 76 -5.96 -9.15 -0.96
CA ASP A 76 -5.43 -9.10 -2.32
C ASP A 76 -3.94 -9.45 -2.34
N SER A 77 -3.58 -10.56 -3.00
CA SER A 77 -2.20 -11.05 -3.10
C SER A 77 -1.30 -10.17 -3.95
N ALA A 78 -1.84 -9.50 -4.98
CA ALA A 78 -1.07 -8.59 -5.83
C ALA A 78 -0.71 -7.31 -5.06
N LEU A 79 -1.66 -6.78 -4.28
CA LEU A 79 -1.40 -5.63 -3.41
C LEU A 79 -0.35 -5.96 -2.32
N ILE A 80 -0.47 -7.14 -1.70
CA ILE A 80 0.53 -7.59 -0.72
C ILE A 80 1.91 -7.66 -1.36
N ALA A 81 2.05 -8.32 -2.52
CA ALA A 81 3.33 -8.43 -3.21
C ALA A 81 3.91 -7.06 -3.62
N TYR A 82 3.07 -6.14 -4.08
CA TYR A 82 3.46 -4.77 -4.39
C TYR A 82 4.03 -4.05 -3.15
N LEU A 83 3.29 -4.07 -2.03
CA LEU A 83 3.69 -3.41 -0.79
C LEU A 83 4.93 -4.06 -0.16
N GLU A 84 5.10 -5.38 -0.28
CA GLU A 84 6.31 -6.09 0.13
C GLU A 84 7.53 -5.63 -0.65
N SER A 85 7.44 -5.63 -1.98
CA SER A 85 8.51 -5.16 -2.86
C SER A 85 8.88 -3.70 -2.57
N LEU A 86 7.87 -2.84 -2.42
CA LEU A 86 8.07 -1.43 -2.10
C LEU A 86 8.76 -1.24 -0.74
N SER A 87 8.34 -2.00 0.27
CA SER A 87 8.93 -1.94 1.61
C SER A 87 10.37 -2.46 1.63
N LEU A 88 10.68 -3.54 0.90
CA LEU A 88 12.02 -4.09 0.80
C LEU A 88 13.01 -3.11 0.17
N ARG A 89 12.60 -2.40 -0.89
CA ARG A 89 13.41 -1.34 -1.53
C ARG A 89 13.60 -0.13 -0.62
N GLY A 90 12.64 0.10 0.27
CA GLY A 90 12.62 1.15 1.28
C GLY A 90 13.46 0.91 2.53
N TYR A 91 14.08 -0.27 2.66
CA TYR A 91 14.89 -0.64 3.81
C TYR A 91 16.33 -0.13 3.63
N PHE A 92 16.67 0.92 4.37
CA PHE A 92 18.01 1.52 4.41
C PHE A 92 18.35 2.03 5.81
#